data_AF-A0A2E3HXD5-F1
#
_entry.id   AF-A0A2E3HXD5-F1
#
_cell.length_a   1.000
_cell.length_b   1.000
_cell.length_c   1.000
_cell.angle_alpha   90.00
_cell.angle_beta   90.00
_cell.angle_gamma   90.00
#
_symmetry.space_group_name_H-M   'P 1'
#
loop_
_entity.id
_entity.type
_entity.pdbx_description
1 polymer ?
#
loop_
_entity_poly.entity_id
_entity_poly.type
_entity_poly.pdbx_seq_one_letter_code
_entity_poly.pdbx_strand_id
1 'polypeptide(L)'
;MLFQVHIKSQFQRPKDLFFPNLTDPEPKLHPAIKNITPKSGDVIVLSELTTHGVLIWKPKDRDRRFLMLRYKTQYFQNHQGERYVYGQELLDKLSPETLELMAYASYQHTKEVVKHDVIHFS
;
A
#
# COMPACT_ATOMS: atom_id res chain seq x y z
N MET A 1 3.18 -15.32 -9.17
CA MET A 1 2.04 -15.01 -8.27
C MET A 1 1.45 -13.68 -8.72
N LEU A 2 0.30 -13.68 -9.42
CA LEU A 2 -0.35 -12.45 -9.88
C LEU A 2 -1.13 -11.83 -8.73
N PHE A 3 -0.64 -10.71 -8.19
CA PHE A 3 -1.48 -9.82 -7.39
C PHE A 3 -2.39 -9.04 -8.34
N GLN A 4 -3.50 -9.66 -8.73
CA GLN A 4 -4.62 -8.95 -9.31
C GLN A 4 -5.37 -8.33 -8.13
N VAL A 5 -5.27 -7.02 -7.94
CA VAL A 5 -6.27 -6.29 -7.16
C VAL A 5 -7.55 -6.38 -7.98
N HIS A 6 -8.30 -7.46 -7.78
CA HIS A 6 -9.72 -7.49 -8.02
C HIS A 6 -10.27 -6.33 -7.20
N ILE A 7 -10.52 -5.19 -7.84
CA ILE A 7 -11.49 -4.23 -7.31
C ILE A 7 -12.70 -5.09 -6.99
N LYS A 8 -13.01 -5.18 -5.68
CA LYS A 8 -13.94 -6.12 -5.03
C LYS A 8 -15.39 -5.84 -5.45
N SER A 9 -15.65 -5.89 -6.74
CA SER A 9 -16.87 -5.37 -7.31
C SER A 9 -17.37 -6.36 -8.33
N GLN A 10 -18.16 -7.31 -7.83
CA GLN A 10 -18.94 -8.30 -8.58
C GLN A 10 -20.11 -7.63 -9.34
N PHE A 11 -19.91 -6.44 -9.90
CA PHE A 11 -20.92 -5.76 -10.71
C PHE A 11 -20.54 -5.86 -12.19
N GLN A 12 -21.56 -5.89 -13.05
CA GLN A 12 -21.37 -5.81 -14.50
C GLN A 12 -20.75 -4.44 -14.83
N ARG A 13 -19.50 -4.45 -15.32
CA ARG A 13 -18.79 -3.21 -15.64
C ARG A 13 -19.48 -2.50 -16.81
N PRO A 14 -19.72 -1.17 -16.71
CA PRO A 14 -20.17 -0.38 -17.86
C PRO A 14 -19.21 -0.56 -19.04
N LYS A 15 -19.75 -0.59 -20.27
CA LYS A 15 -18.94 -0.74 -21.50
C LYS A 15 -17.91 0.38 -21.67
N ASP A 16 -18.22 1.55 -21.13
CA ASP A 16 -17.36 2.75 -21.22
C ASP A 16 -16.41 2.89 -20.03
N LEU A 17 -16.39 1.91 -19.11
CA LEU A 17 -15.43 1.90 -18.01
C LEU A 17 -14.03 1.63 -18.57
N PHE A 18 -13.07 2.46 -18.16
CA PHE A 18 -11.68 2.62 -18.62
C PHE A 18 -10.94 1.43 -19.30
N PHE A 19 -11.28 0.19 -18.98
CA PHE A 19 -10.72 -1.01 -19.59
C PHE A 19 -11.85 -2.01 -19.91
N PRO A 20 -12.37 -2.01 -21.16
CA PRO A 20 -13.42 -2.96 -21.56
C PRO A 20 -12.90 -4.40 -21.61
N ASN A 21 -11.60 -4.59 -21.90
CA ASN A 21 -10.93 -5.87 -21.85
C ASN A 21 -9.78 -5.84 -20.82
N LEU A 22 -9.91 -6.62 -19.74
CA LEU A 22 -8.89 -6.72 -18.70
C LEU A 22 -7.72 -7.65 -19.05
N THR A 23 -7.84 -8.45 -20.10
CA THR A 23 -6.78 -9.36 -20.55
C THR A 23 -5.98 -8.79 -21.71
N ASP A 24 -6.34 -7.61 -22.19
CA ASP A 24 -5.58 -6.89 -23.22
C ASP A 24 -4.21 -6.46 -22.65
N PRO A 25 -3.09 -6.96 -23.20
CA PRO A 25 -1.75 -6.55 -22.75
C PRO A 25 -1.41 -5.11 -23.17
N GLU A 26 -2.12 -4.52 -24.12
CA GLU A 26 -1.84 -3.18 -24.67
C GLU A 26 -3.09 -2.27 -24.67
N PRO A 27 -3.71 -2.04 -23.50
CA PRO A 27 -4.95 -1.26 -23.47
C PRO A 27 -4.67 0.20 -23.81
N LYS A 28 -5.55 0.80 -24.61
CA LYS A 28 -5.55 2.24 -24.84
C LYS A 28 -5.97 2.96 -23.55
N LEU A 29 -5.02 3.65 -22.91
CA LEU A 29 -5.29 4.39 -21.68
C LEU A 29 -6.18 5.60 -21.95
N HIS A 30 -7.20 5.79 -21.11
CA HIS A 30 -7.97 7.03 -21.08
C HIS A 30 -7.06 8.20 -20.66
N PRO A 31 -7.23 9.43 -21.20
CA PRO A 31 -6.35 10.57 -20.89
C PRO A 31 -6.22 10.92 -19.40
N ALA A 32 -7.27 10.63 -18.62
CA ALA A 32 -7.29 10.80 -17.16
C ALA A 32 -6.44 9.78 -16.39
N ILE A 33 -6.01 8.69 -17.04
CA ILE A 33 -5.15 7.67 -16.44
C ILE A 33 -3.70 7.97 -16.82
N LYS A 34 -2.85 8.04 -15.79
CA LYS A 34 -1.41 8.17 -15.97
C LYS A 34 -0.72 6.87 -15.56
N ASN A 35 0.06 6.30 -16.48
CA ASN A 35 0.95 5.19 -16.16
C ASN A 35 2.23 5.73 -15.56
N ILE A 36 2.58 5.25 -14.38
CA ILE A 36 3.81 5.60 -13.67
C ILE A 36 4.82 4.46 -13.83
N THR A 37 6.09 4.82 -14.06
CA THR A 37 7.17 3.86 -14.34
C THR A 37 8.34 4.05 -13.37
N PRO A 38 8.12 3.76 -12.07
CA PRO A 38 9.15 3.93 -11.05
C PRO A 38 10.35 3.01 -11.32
N LYS A 39 11.54 3.51 -10.98
CA LYS A 39 12.78 2.75 -10.92
C LYS A 39 12.97 2.16 -9.52
N SER A 40 13.97 1.29 -9.37
CA SER A 40 14.35 0.78 -8.06
C SER A 40 14.79 1.94 -7.16
N GLY A 41 14.20 2.03 -5.96
CA GLY A 41 14.42 3.13 -5.02
C GLY A 41 13.37 4.25 -5.09
N ASP A 42 12.61 4.35 -6.19
CA ASP A 42 11.53 5.34 -6.28
C ASP A 42 10.37 4.95 -5.35
N VAL A 43 9.76 5.96 -4.72
CA VAL A 43 8.61 5.80 -3.83
C VAL A 43 7.40 6.53 -4.40
N ILE A 44 6.25 5.85 -4.39
CA ILE A 44 4.97 6.42 -4.79
C ILE A 44 4.08 6.47 -3.54
N VAL A 45 3.71 7.68 -3.13
CA VAL A 45 2.80 7.90 -2.00
C VAL A 45 1.41 8.18 -2.55
N LEU A 46 0.43 7.37 -2.15
CA LEU A 46 -0.96 7.49 -2.57
C LEU A 46 -1.85 7.63 -1.33
N SER A 47 -2.88 8.46 -1.43
CA SER A 47 -3.96 8.47 -0.44
C SER A 47 -4.85 7.25 -0.63
N GLU A 48 -5.54 6.80 0.42
CA GLU A 48 -6.53 5.71 0.31
C GLU A 48 -7.66 6.03 -0.68
N LEU A 49 -7.90 7.32 -0.98
CA LEU A 49 -8.90 7.79 -1.93
C LEU A 49 -8.42 7.73 -3.39
N THR A 50 -7.14 7.40 -3.64
CA THR A 50 -6.59 7.37 -4.99
C THR A 50 -7.04 6.11 -5.72
N THR A 51 -7.80 6.28 -6.81
CA THR A 51 -8.13 5.16 -7.72
C THR A 51 -6.88 4.73 -8.47
N HIS A 52 -6.44 3.49 -8.25
CA HIS A 52 -5.26 2.93 -8.86
C HIS A 52 -5.49 1.48 -9.29
N GLY A 53 -4.62 0.99 -10.17
CA GLY A 53 -4.68 -0.36 -10.69
C GLY A 53 -3.34 -0.78 -11.27
N VAL A 54 -3.24 -2.06 -11.63
CA VAL A 54 -2.00 -2.64 -12.15
C VAL A 54 -2.20 -3.04 -13.62
N LEU A 55 -1.32 -2.56 -14.49
CA LEU A 55 -1.24 -3.03 -15.87
C LEU A 55 -0.57 -4.41 -15.94
N ILE A 56 -0.95 -5.18 -16.96
CA ILE A 56 -0.35 -6.49 -17.27
C ILE A 56 1.17 -6.33 -17.41
N TRP A 57 1.91 -7.17 -16.70
CA TRP A 57 3.37 -7.17 -16.76
C TRP A 57 3.82 -7.89 -18.03
N LYS A 58 4.47 -7.14 -18.93
CA LYS A 58 4.91 -7.65 -20.24
C LYS A 58 6.26 -8.40 -20.22
N PRO A 59 7.29 -7.95 -19.46
CA PRO A 59 8.58 -8.63 -19.44
C PRO A 59 8.46 -10.09 -19.00
N LYS A 60 9.12 -10.99 -19.74
CA LYS A 60 9.13 -12.44 -19.48
C LYS A 60 10.43 -12.92 -18.81
N ASP A 61 11.47 -12.09 -18.86
CA ASP A 61 12.82 -12.33 -18.37
C ASP A 61 13.04 -11.81 -16.93
N ARG A 62 12.07 -11.09 -16.37
CA ARG A 62 12.15 -10.51 -15.02
C ARG A 62 10.80 -10.36 -14.37
N ASP A 63 10.82 -10.43 -13.04
CA ASP A 63 9.65 -10.11 -12.21
C ASP A 63 9.53 -8.61 -11.95
N ARG A 64 8.30 -8.14 -11.71
CA ARG A 64 8.04 -6.86 -11.06
C ARG A 64 7.83 -7.09 -9.56
N ARG A 65 8.69 -6.50 -8.72
CA ARG A 65 8.61 -6.57 -7.25
C ARG A 65 8.47 -5.17 -6.68
N PHE A 66 7.64 -5.03 -5.64
CA PHE A 66 7.46 -3.79 -4.91
C PHE A 66 7.18 -4.10 -3.44
N LEU A 67 7.59 -3.19 -2.56
CA LEU A 67 7.24 -3.21 -1.14
C LEU A 67 6.04 -2.28 -0.94
N MET A 68 4.93 -2.82 -0.44
CA MET A 68 3.73 -2.03 -0.15
C MET A 68 3.67 -1.75 1.36
N LEU A 69 3.88 -0.49 1.72
CA LEU A 69 3.72 -0.01 3.10
C LEU A 69 2.38 0.73 3.21
N ARG A 70 1.47 0.19 4.02
CA ARG A 70 0.18 0.84 4.27
C ARG A 70 0.22 1.56 5.61
N TYR A 71 0.22 2.89 5.56
CA TYR A 71 0.01 3.70 6.75
C TYR A 71 -1.49 3.75 7.06
N LYS A 72 -1.90 3.09 8.15
CA LYS A 72 -3.25 3.16 8.70
C LYS A 72 -3.19 3.76 10.09
N THR A 73 -4.22 4.50 10.49
CA THR A 73 -4.25 5.02 11.86
C THR A 73 -4.36 3.87 12.86
N GLN A 74 -3.56 3.94 13.92
CA GLN A 74 -3.39 2.84 14.87
C GLN A 74 -4.59 2.71 15.82
N TYR A 75 -5.50 3.69 15.84
CA TYR A 75 -6.73 3.64 16.61
C TYR A 75 -7.86 2.82 15.95
N PHE A 76 -7.80 2.52 14.64
CA PHE A 76 -8.76 1.62 13.95
C PHE A 76 -8.49 0.12 14.19
N GLN A 77 -7.98 -0.24 15.37
CA GLN A 77 -7.72 -1.62 15.77
C GLN A 77 -8.86 -2.10 16.69
N ASN A 78 -9.96 -2.55 16.08
CA ASN A 78 -11.06 -3.20 16.78
C ASN A 78 -10.68 -4.65 17.16
N HIS A 79 -11.56 -5.34 17.90
CA HIS A 79 -11.40 -6.74 18.32
C HIS A 79 -11.28 -7.76 17.16
N GLN A 80 -11.36 -7.32 15.90
CA GLN A 80 -11.32 -8.17 14.70
C GLN A 80 -9.92 -8.21 14.06
N GLY A 81 -8.93 -7.50 14.62
CA GLY A 81 -7.53 -7.57 14.22
C GLY A 81 -6.65 -7.86 15.43
N GLU A 82 -5.78 -8.88 15.32
CA GLU A 82 -4.89 -9.28 16.40
C GLU A 82 -3.99 -8.12 16.83
N ARG A 83 -4.08 -7.78 18.11
CA ARG A 83 -3.17 -6.86 18.78
C ARG A 83 -1.88 -7.62 19.02
N TYR A 84 -0.79 -7.18 18.40
CA TYR A 84 0.56 -7.74 18.55
C TYR A 84 0.73 -9.15 17.96
N VAL A 85 0.71 -9.23 16.63
CA VAL A 85 1.11 -10.42 15.84
C VAL A 85 2.63 -10.65 15.79
N TYR A 86 3.41 -9.89 16.56
CA TYR A 86 4.87 -9.91 16.50
C TYR A 86 5.42 -10.57 17.76
N GLY A 87 6.30 -11.56 17.58
CA GLY A 87 7.00 -12.19 18.70
C GLY A 87 7.96 -11.23 19.39
N GLN A 88 8.20 -11.44 20.68
CA GLN A 88 9.05 -10.58 21.51
C GLN A 88 10.47 -10.43 20.94
N GLU A 89 11.04 -11.51 20.38
CA GLU A 89 12.36 -11.49 19.74
C GLU A 89 12.47 -10.48 18.58
N LEU A 90 11.37 -10.23 17.86
CA LEU A 90 11.33 -9.21 16.82
C LEU A 90 11.21 -7.82 17.45
N LEU A 91 10.32 -7.66 18.44
CA LEU A 91 10.07 -6.38 19.10
C LEU A 91 11.33 -5.84 19.78
N ASP A 92 12.13 -6.70 20.39
CA ASP A 92 13.37 -6.33 21.08
C ASP A 92 14.45 -5.78 20.12
N LYS A 93 14.32 -6.03 18.80
CA LYS A 93 15.24 -5.54 17.77
C LYS A 93 14.80 -4.21 17.17
N LEU A 94 13.63 -3.70 17.54
CA LEU A 94 13.09 -2.47 16.98
C LEU A 94 13.49 -1.25 17.81
N SER A 95 13.72 -0.12 17.14
CA SER A 95 13.98 1.14 17.83
C SER A 95 12.74 1.57 18.65
N PRO A 96 12.93 2.36 19.72
CA PRO A 96 11.82 2.93 20.48
C PRO A 96 10.81 3.68 19.61
N GLU A 97 11.27 4.42 18.60
CA GLU A 97 10.44 5.17 17.65
C GLU A 97 9.58 4.24 16.80
N THR A 98 10.13 3.10 16.38
CA THR A 98 9.40 2.10 15.59
C THR A 98 8.34 1.41 16.44
N LEU A 99 8.70 1.05 17.68
CA LEU A 99 7.76 0.49 18.66
C LEU A 99 6.61 1.47 18.94
N GLU A 100 6.92 2.75 19.15
CA GLU A 100 5.92 3.80 19.35
C GLU A 100 5.04 3.95 18.10
N LEU A 101 5.62 4.00 16.90
CA LEU A 101 4.89 4.12 15.64
C LEU A 101 3.88 2.98 15.44
N MET A 102 4.24 1.76 15.82
CA MET A 102 3.40 0.57 15.71
C MET A 102 2.35 0.46 16.81
N ALA A 103 2.62 1.03 17.99
CA ALA A 103 1.76 0.91 19.16
C ALA A 103 0.33 1.42 18.92
N TYR A 104 -0.63 0.82 19.60
CA TYR A 104 -1.98 1.38 19.68
C TYR A 104 -1.96 2.70 20.45
N ALA A 105 -2.72 3.69 19.97
CA ALA A 105 -2.98 4.93 20.69
C ALA A 105 -4.41 5.39 20.44
N SER A 106 -4.96 6.23 21.34
CA SER A 106 -6.25 6.89 21.12
C SER A 106 -6.19 7.82 19.90
N TYR A 107 -7.33 8.04 19.23
CA TYR A 107 -7.42 8.98 18.10
C TYR A 107 -7.11 10.44 18.49
N GLN A 108 -7.21 10.77 19.78
CA GLN A 108 -6.87 12.10 20.32
C GLN A 108 -5.38 12.22 20.69
N HIS A 109 -4.63 11.13 20.66
CA HIS A 109 -3.24 11.11 21.06
C HIS A 109 -2.32 11.33 19.87
N THR A 110 -1.45 12.32 19.98
CA THR A 110 -0.35 12.55 19.03
C THR A 110 0.91 11.90 19.60
N LYS A 111 1.47 10.93 18.88
CA LYS A 111 2.69 10.23 19.28
C LYS A 111 3.91 11.16 19.27
N GLU A 112 4.93 10.87 20.07
CA GLU A 112 6.16 11.65 20.11
C GLU A 112 6.98 11.50 18.82
N VAL A 113 6.99 10.31 18.21
CA VAL A 113 7.69 10.06 16.93
C VAL A 113 7.29 11.03 15.82
N VAL A 114 6.05 11.52 15.79
CA VAL A 114 5.60 12.46 14.73
C VAL A 114 6.03 13.92 14.97
N LYS A 115 6.62 14.22 16.13
CA LYS A 115 7.14 15.57 16.44
C LYS A 115 8.57 15.80 15.95
N HIS A 116 9.20 14.76 15.39
CA HIS A 116 10.57 14.81 14.90
C HIS A 116 10.54 14.91 13.36
N ASP A 117 11.24 15.89 12.79
CA ASP A 117 11.34 16.06 11.33
C ASP A 117 12.24 15.01 10.67
N VAL A 118 13.20 14.47 11.42
CA VAL A 118 14.13 13.43 10.96
C VAL A 118 14.17 12.32 12.02
N ILE A 119 13.90 11.09 11.59
CA ILE A 119 14.05 9.89 12.41
C ILE A 119 15.34 9.19 12.02
N HIS A 120 16.21 8.98 13.00
CA HIS A 120 17.41 8.17 12.84
C HIS A 120 17.10 6.75 13.30
N PHE A 121 17.14 5.80 12.37
CA PHE A 121 17.05 4.38 12.70
C PHE A 121 18.47 3.88 13.01
N SER A 122 18.70 3.47 14.25
CA SER A 122 19.94 2.84 14.72
C SER A 122 19.97 1.34 14.43
#